data_AF-A0A0M0LR79-F1
#
_entry.id   AF-A0A0M0LR79-F1
#
_cell.length_a   1.000
_cell.length_b   1.000
_cell.length_c   1.000
_cell.angle_alpha   90.00
_cell.angle_beta   90.00
_cell.angle_gamma   90.00
#
_symmetry.space_group_name_H-M   'P 1'
#
loop_
_entity.id
_entity.type
_entity.pdbx_description
1 polymer ?
#
loop_
_entity_poly.entity_id
_entity_poly.type
_entity_poly.pdbx_seq_one_letter_code
_entity_poly.pdbx_strand_id
1 'polypeptide(L)'
;MTAPRSPQVGAVASLGFNTIRLHQKVNPERWYYAADRLGVLVMQDAVQKYGGASNATIAFFESDLVAMIRGRGNHPSIVQWETFNEDDCWKVFVTKPHTVAEVVQLARRTDWQGRPVDTDSGGGDDYDEAGDVNDIHSYPYPGDPIPSPNKYAMLGEFGGIGSFTLDKEYDGGAHGLFSNSSTVNPSFHNWTKVYVRYCDGGSFSGDALATAPDGKTLHLRGRRILDAVLDALVEREGFALGDALVASGCSAGGLAIWLHLDYMTEYLGAKLSGRANVLGVPECGLFMDLPTATGTPQMTPAYRAVAQMQNATAAGGNLNAGCLAAYPAPEQWRCFLAQYVLPHVRTPFFAVNSVYDSWQTVNILNATAECASNPSACTSAETAAIERLRTTMLGNLSAVPGAYSTSFFTYNCATHCGQMAHDDRWAVLQDGALSLRDRLGRWILSGEAHRSVAPAGWGPAEQPSCK
;
A
#
# COMPACT_ATOMS: atom_id res chain seq x y z
N MET A 1 25.00 -14.03 24.43
CA MET A 1 23.89 -13.05 24.27
C MET A 1 24.05 -12.42 22.89
N THR A 2 23.12 -12.67 21.98
CA THR A 2 23.09 -12.08 20.65
C THR A 2 22.74 -10.60 20.76
N ALA A 3 23.46 -9.72 20.04
CA ALA A 3 23.17 -8.29 20.02
C ALA A 3 21.71 -8.04 19.57
N PRO A 4 20.98 -7.11 20.17
CA PRO A 4 19.63 -6.76 19.73
C PRO A 4 19.71 -6.26 18.30
N ARG A 5 18.96 -6.90 17.40
CA ARG A 5 18.76 -6.40 16.06
C ARG A 5 17.52 -5.52 16.09
N SER A 6 17.70 -4.20 16.19
CA SER A 6 16.70 -3.25 15.69
C SER A 6 17.03 -3.01 14.22
N PRO A 7 16.24 -3.51 13.26
CA PRO A 7 16.54 -3.34 11.83
C PRO A 7 16.64 -1.86 11.45
N GLN A 8 15.88 -0.98 12.11
CA GLN A 8 15.88 0.46 11.86
C GLN A 8 17.20 1.12 12.32
N VAL A 9 17.61 0.90 13.58
CA VAL A 9 18.88 1.47 14.09
C VAL A 9 20.09 0.86 13.38
N GLY A 10 20.03 -0.44 13.08
CA GLY A 10 21.06 -1.11 12.30
C GLY A 10 21.20 -0.54 10.88
N ALA A 11 20.09 -0.14 10.24
CA ALA A 11 20.13 0.49 8.93
C ALA A 11 20.86 1.83 8.96
N VAL A 12 20.56 2.68 9.95
CA VAL A 12 21.24 3.98 10.15
C VAL A 12 22.76 3.80 10.22
N ALA A 13 23.23 2.90 11.10
CA ALA A 13 24.65 2.59 11.21
C ALA A 13 25.25 2.03 9.90
N SER A 14 24.52 1.18 9.19
CA SER A 14 24.99 0.60 7.91
C SER A 14 25.10 1.61 6.78
N LEU A 15 24.31 2.69 6.83
CA LEU A 15 24.33 3.79 5.86
C LEU A 15 25.43 4.82 6.18
N GLY A 16 26.19 4.62 7.26
CA GLY A 16 27.24 5.54 7.70
C GLY A 16 26.73 6.73 8.52
N PHE A 17 25.45 6.74 8.88
CA PHE A 17 24.89 7.72 9.80
C PHE A 17 25.17 7.33 11.25
N ASN A 18 25.29 8.32 12.12
CA ASN A 18 25.61 8.16 13.53
C ASN A 18 24.59 8.81 14.48
N THR A 19 23.55 9.46 13.95
CA THR A 19 22.53 10.18 14.73
C THR A 19 21.14 9.93 14.16
N ILE A 20 20.14 9.88 15.04
CA ILE A 20 18.71 9.81 14.72
C ILE A 20 18.02 10.92 15.50
N ARG A 21 17.31 11.82 14.81
CA ARG A 21 16.25 12.62 15.42
C ARG A 21 14.94 11.84 15.37
N LEU A 22 14.28 11.65 16.50
CA LEU A 22 13.11 10.78 16.61
C LEU A 22 11.80 11.56 16.63
N HIS A 23 11.34 11.90 15.42
CA HIS A 23 10.17 12.74 15.19
C HIS A 23 8.90 12.28 15.94
N GLN A 24 8.47 13.11 16.91
CA GLN A 24 7.22 13.06 17.69
C GLN A 24 6.74 11.67 18.18
N LYS A 25 7.62 10.76 18.59
CA LYS A 25 7.23 9.41 19.07
C LYS A 25 8.20 8.84 20.10
N VAL A 26 7.72 7.92 20.93
CA VAL A 26 8.56 7.14 21.86
C VAL A 26 8.63 5.68 21.41
N ASN A 27 9.84 5.17 21.23
CA ASN A 27 10.03 3.77 20.85
C ASN A 27 10.01 2.81 22.06
N PRO A 28 9.94 1.48 21.82
CA PRO A 28 10.16 0.49 22.88
C PRO A 28 11.62 0.49 23.37
N GLU A 29 11.86 0.14 24.64
CA GLU A 29 13.19 0.01 25.29
C GLU A 29 14.26 -0.67 24.41
N ARG A 30 13.89 -1.77 23.74
CA ARG A 30 14.81 -2.53 22.87
C ARG A 30 15.42 -1.69 21.74
N TRP A 31 14.73 -0.63 21.31
CA TRP A 31 15.19 0.25 20.24
C TRP A 31 16.30 1.16 20.75
N TYR A 32 16.11 1.80 21.90
CA TYR A 32 17.14 2.63 22.53
C TYR A 32 18.32 1.77 23.00
N TYR A 33 18.06 0.58 23.55
CA TYR A 33 19.14 -0.37 23.85
C TYR A 33 19.94 -0.73 22.60
N ALA A 34 19.32 -0.85 21.42
CA ALA A 34 20.06 -1.06 20.19
C ALA A 34 20.90 0.18 19.80
N ALA A 35 20.36 1.39 19.96
CA ALA A 35 21.10 2.64 19.74
C ALA A 35 22.32 2.75 20.65
N ASP A 36 22.15 2.48 21.95
CA ASP A 36 23.24 2.41 22.94
C ASP A 36 24.33 1.44 22.52
N ARG A 37 23.95 0.25 22.02
CA ARG A 37 24.89 -0.81 21.63
C ARG A 37 25.60 -0.55 20.31
N LEU A 38 24.96 0.20 19.42
CA LEU A 38 25.50 0.52 18.08
C LEU A 38 26.22 1.87 18.05
N GLY A 39 26.16 2.67 19.12
CA GLY A 39 26.77 4.00 19.17
C GLY A 39 26.05 5.02 18.29
N VAL A 40 24.73 4.87 18.12
CA VAL A 40 23.89 5.81 17.38
C VAL A 40 23.30 6.81 18.37
N LEU A 41 23.57 8.09 18.16
CA LEU A 41 23.04 9.19 18.97
C LEU A 41 21.56 9.40 18.68
N VAL A 42 20.80 9.83 19.68
CA VAL A 42 19.35 10.04 19.60
C VAL A 42 19.00 11.44 20.11
N MET A 43 18.35 12.23 19.28
CA MET A 43 17.60 13.43 19.67
C MET A 43 16.14 13.03 19.79
N GLN A 44 15.51 13.28 20.93
CA GLN A 44 14.21 12.70 21.27
C GLN A 44 13.15 13.78 21.43
N ASP A 45 12.23 13.82 20.47
CA ASP A 45 11.07 14.69 20.50
C ASP A 45 10.04 14.23 21.53
N ALA A 46 9.36 15.19 22.14
CA ALA A 46 8.10 14.95 22.82
C ALA A 46 7.03 14.47 21.84
N VAL A 47 6.11 13.63 22.31
CA VAL A 47 4.90 13.27 21.56
C VAL A 47 3.93 14.44 21.64
N GLN A 48 3.39 14.86 20.49
CA GLN A 48 2.57 16.05 20.39
C GLN A 48 1.25 15.75 19.70
N LYS A 49 0.24 16.58 19.96
CA LYS A 49 -1.06 16.48 19.30
C LYS A 49 -1.06 17.38 18.06
N TYR A 50 -0.85 16.78 16.90
CA TYR A 50 -0.95 17.48 15.62
C TYR A 50 -2.38 18.01 15.40
N GLY A 51 -2.53 19.33 15.36
CA GLY A 51 -3.82 20.00 15.18
C GLY A 51 -4.79 19.90 16.37
N GLY A 52 -5.47 21.02 16.67
CA GLY A 52 -6.50 21.04 17.72
C GLY A 52 -5.99 20.85 19.14
N ALA A 53 -4.74 21.24 19.42
CA ALA A 53 -4.28 21.49 20.78
C ALA A 53 -5.17 22.56 21.45
N SER A 54 -5.44 22.39 22.74
CA SER A 54 -6.25 23.33 23.53
C SER A 54 -5.77 23.35 24.98
N ASN A 55 -6.31 24.23 25.82
CA ASN A 55 -5.97 24.22 27.26
C ASN A 55 -6.25 22.86 27.92
N ALA A 56 -7.21 22.08 27.39
CA ALA A 56 -7.51 20.74 27.90
C ALA A 56 -6.41 19.71 27.61
N THR A 57 -5.51 19.96 26.66
CA THR A 57 -4.44 19.02 26.28
C THR A 57 -3.13 19.26 27.04
N ILE A 58 -2.98 20.42 27.70
CA ILE A 58 -1.75 20.84 28.40
C ILE A 58 -1.30 19.80 29.44
N ALA A 59 -2.20 19.38 30.33
CA ALA A 59 -1.86 18.46 31.41
C ALA A 59 -1.40 17.08 30.91
N PHE A 60 -1.98 16.60 29.80
CA PHE A 60 -1.58 15.34 29.17
C PHE A 60 -0.18 15.46 28.57
N PHE A 61 0.06 16.53 27.81
CA PHE A 61 1.37 16.78 27.21
C PHE A 61 2.48 16.88 28.27
N GLU A 62 2.29 17.66 29.34
CA GLU A 62 3.30 17.79 30.40
C GLU A 62 3.54 16.47 31.14
N SER A 63 2.47 15.71 31.40
CA SER A 63 2.57 14.38 32.01
C SER A 63 3.35 13.41 31.11
N ASP A 64 3.07 13.39 29.82
CA ASP A 64 3.71 12.50 28.85
C ASP A 64 5.18 12.87 28.64
N LEU A 65 5.50 14.17 28.58
CA LEU A 65 6.87 14.66 28.55
C LEU A 65 7.68 14.17 29.77
N VAL A 66 7.10 14.31 30.96
CA VAL A 66 7.75 13.84 32.20
C VAL A 66 7.94 12.31 32.19
N ALA A 67 6.92 11.58 31.75
CA ALA A 67 6.97 10.12 31.67
C ALA A 67 8.02 9.64 30.65
N MET A 68 8.12 10.31 29.50
CA MET A 68 9.11 10.03 28.46
C MET A 68 10.53 10.24 29.00
N ILE A 69 10.83 11.42 29.56
CA ILE A 69 12.18 11.74 30.06
C ILE A 69 12.57 10.78 31.18
N ARG A 70 11.68 10.53 32.16
CA ARG A 70 11.97 9.58 33.25
C ARG A 70 12.13 8.15 32.75
N GLY A 71 11.29 7.74 31.81
CA GLY A 71 11.29 6.39 31.26
C GLY A 71 12.44 6.10 30.31
N ARG A 72 13.07 7.12 29.73
CA ARG A 72 14.14 6.96 28.73
C ARG A 72 15.48 7.57 29.15
N GLY A 73 15.51 8.34 30.22
CA GLY A 73 16.69 9.08 30.66
C GLY A 73 17.91 8.20 30.93
N ASN A 74 17.76 6.91 31.23
CA ASN A 74 18.87 5.98 31.45
C ASN A 74 19.59 5.54 30.16
N HIS A 75 19.10 5.90 28.97
CA HIS A 75 19.77 5.59 27.71
C HIS A 75 20.87 6.63 27.41
N PRO A 76 22.16 6.26 27.41
CA PRO A 76 23.23 7.16 27.05
C PRO A 76 23.21 7.56 25.57
N SER A 77 22.52 6.81 24.69
CA SER A 77 22.34 7.20 23.30
C SER A 77 21.56 8.49 23.15
N ILE A 78 20.67 8.83 24.09
CA ILE A 78 19.91 10.07 24.04
C ILE A 78 20.85 11.22 24.42
N VAL A 79 20.96 12.21 23.55
CA VAL A 79 21.86 13.36 23.71
C VAL A 79 21.13 14.69 23.80
N GLN A 80 19.85 14.74 23.44
CA GLN A 80 19.03 15.96 23.40
C GLN A 80 17.55 15.59 23.57
N TRP A 81 16.79 16.47 24.22
CA TRP A 81 15.32 16.43 24.26
C TRP A 81 14.74 17.58 23.47
N GLU A 82 13.61 17.36 22.81
CA GLU A 82 12.88 18.41 22.10
C GLU A 82 11.48 18.52 22.69
N THR A 83 11.09 19.73 23.08
CA THR A 83 9.78 19.94 23.72
C THR A 83 8.66 20.12 22.69
N PHE A 84 8.87 20.92 21.66
CA PHE A 84 7.90 21.20 20.60
C PHE A 84 8.51 20.94 19.22
N ASN A 85 7.66 20.87 18.19
CA ASN A 85 8.05 20.73 16.79
C ASN A 85 7.11 21.53 15.89
N GLU A 86 7.68 22.27 14.93
CA GLU A 86 7.03 23.00 13.82
C GLU A 86 5.75 23.77 14.19
N ASP A 87 5.76 24.49 15.32
CA ASP A 87 4.63 25.29 15.78
C ASP A 87 3.35 24.52 16.17
N ASP A 88 3.40 23.19 16.25
CA ASP A 88 2.19 22.33 16.30
C ASP A 88 1.36 22.52 17.57
N CYS A 89 2.02 22.62 18.73
CA CYS A 89 1.38 22.57 20.04
C CYS A 89 1.67 23.76 20.95
N TRP A 90 2.74 24.52 20.72
CA TRP A 90 3.20 25.51 21.71
C TRP A 90 2.21 26.67 21.91
N LYS A 91 1.35 26.98 20.92
CA LYS A 91 0.43 28.14 20.93
C LYS A 91 -0.59 28.12 22.08
N VAL A 92 -0.80 26.98 22.74
CA VAL A 92 -1.65 26.88 23.93
C VAL A 92 -0.88 27.12 25.24
N PHE A 93 0.46 27.11 25.19
CA PHE A 93 1.36 27.31 26.31
C PHE A 93 1.77 28.79 26.43
N VAL A 94 0.79 29.65 26.70
CA VAL A 94 0.96 31.12 26.69
C VAL A 94 0.77 31.78 28.06
N THR A 95 0.25 31.06 29.07
CA THR A 95 -0.07 31.62 30.39
C THR A 95 0.59 30.81 31.49
N LYS A 96 1.27 31.49 32.44
CA LYS A 96 1.85 30.83 33.61
C LYS A 96 0.77 30.04 34.38
N PRO A 97 1.07 28.81 34.85
CA PRO A 97 2.39 28.18 34.88
C PRO A 97 2.76 27.39 33.61
N HIS A 98 1.96 27.47 32.55
CA HIS A 98 2.10 26.68 31.32
C HIS A 98 2.57 27.59 30.18
N THR A 99 3.76 28.18 30.30
CA THR A 99 4.40 28.88 29.19
C THR A 99 5.40 27.96 28.50
N VAL A 100 5.76 28.25 27.25
CA VAL A 100 6.85 27.53 26.53
C VAL A 100 8.12 27.42 27.39
N ALA A 101 8.53 28.52 28.02
CA ALA A 101 9.67 28.54 28.94
C ALA A 101 9.50 27.59 30.14
N GLU A 102 8.30 27.48 30.72
CA GLU A 102 8.04 26.56 31.84
C GLU A 102 8.08 25.09 31.40
N VAL A 103 7.69 24.79 30.16
CA VAL A 103 7.82 23.43 29.58
C VAL A 103 9.28 23.06 29.38
N VAL A 104 10.10 23.97 28.86
CA VAL A 104 11.56 23.76 28.76
C VAL A 104 12.16 23.55 30.16
N GLN A 105 11.77 24.36 31.14
CA GLN A 105 12.22 24.18 32.52
C GLN A 105 11.71 22.87 33.15
N LEU A 106 10.51 22.41 32.79
CA LEU A 106 9.99 21.10 33.19
C LEU A 106 10.87 19.98 32.66
N ALA A 107 11.27 20.03 31.38
CA ALA A 107 12.18 19.06 30.79
C ALA A 107 13.53 19.05 31.52
N ARG A 108 14.14 20.22 31.75
CA ARG A 108 15.41 20.37 32.48
C ARG A 108 15.36 19.83 33.89
N ARG A 109 14.30 20.12 34.65
CA ARG A 109 14.13 19.60 36.02
C ARG A 109 13.88 18.10 36.05
N THR A 110 13.39 17.52 34.95
CA THR A 110 13.08 16.09 34.87
C THR A 110 14.30 15.28 34.44
N ASP A 111 15.12 15.79 33.52
CA ASP A 111 16.35 15.11 33.11
C ASP A 111 17.52 15.39 34.05
N TRP A 112 17.76 14.45 34.97
CA TRP A 112 18.86 14.53 35.94
C TRP A 112 20.26 14.53 35.31
N GLN A 113 20.40 14.14 34.04
CA GLN A 113 21.69 14.18 33.33
C GLN A 113 22.01 15.56 32.75
N GLY A 114 21.05 16.47 32.72
CA GLY A 114 21.26 17.84 32.25
C GLY A 114 21.57 17.94 30.76
N ARG A 115 20.93 17.11 29.92
CA ARG A 115 21.09 17.19 28.46
C ARG A 115 20.50 18.48 27.90
N PRO A 116 20.99 18.96 26.73
CA PRO A 116 20.40 20.06 26.00
C PRO A 116 18.90 19.85 25.72
N VAL A 117 18.15 20.96 25.77
CA VAL A 117 16.73 21.00 25.43
C VAL A 117 16.52 21.92 24.23
N ASP A 118 16.04 21.33 23.15
CA ASP A 118 15.49 22.06 22.02
C ASP A 118 14.06 22.49 22.33
N THR A 119 13.75 23.76 22.07
CA THR A 119 12.45 24.33 22.44
C THR A 119 11.37 23.89 21.47
N ASP A 120 11.55 24.21 20.20
CA ASP A 120 10.59 23.93 19.14
C ASP A 120 11.38 23.64 17.86
N SER A 121 11.54 22.36 17.54
CA SER A 121 12.34 21.95 16.40
C SER A 121 11.71 22.44 15.10
N GLY A 122 12.48 23.21 14.32
CA GLY A 122 12.01 23.91 13.11
C GLY A 122 11.05 25.08 13.35
N GLY A 123 10.72 25.39 14.60
CA GLY A 123 9.89 26.55 14.98
C GLY A 123 10.64 27.87 14.88
N GLY A 124 9.92 28.99 14.86
CA GLY A 124 10.55 30.32 14.79
C GLY A 124 11.25 30.73 16.10
N ASP A 125 12.22 31.62 16.08
CA ASP A 125 12.99 32.02 17.29
C ASP A 125 12.20 32.81 18.39
N ASP A 126 10.87 32.93 18.29
CA ASP A 126 9.99 33.80 19.10
C ASP A 126 9.69 33.28 20.53
N TYR A 127 10.53 32.40 21.10
CA TYR A 127 10.30 31.72 22.38
C TYR A 127 11.21 32.18 23.55
N ASP A 128 11.57 33.46 23.60
CA ASP A 128 12.40 34.06 24.68
C ASP A 128 13.75 33.34 24.93
N GLU A 129 14.36 32.73 23.90
CA GLU A 129 15.58 31.93 24.04
C GLU A 129 15.51 30.81 25.11
N ALA A 130 14.34 30.19 25.35
CA ALA A 130 14.16 29.26 26.46
C ALA A 130 15.08 28.01 26.44
N GLY A 131 15.37 27.47 25.25
CA GLY A 131 16.19 26.28 25.03
C GLY A 131 17.61 26.55 24.55
N ASP A 132 18.35 25.47 24.31
CA ASP A 132 19.80 25.45 24.04
C ASP A 132 20.15 25.37 22.55
N VAL A 133 19.14 25.29 21.68
CA VAL A 133 19.32 24.96 20.26
C VAL A 133 18.67 26.03 19.41
N ASN A 134 19.41 26.52 18.41
CA ASN A 134 18.84 27.28 17.30
C ASN A 134 18.63 26.29 16.15
N ASP A 135 17.43 25.71 16.13
CA ASP A 135 17.07 24.67 15.19
C ASP A 135 16.23 25.23 14.03
N ILE A 136 16.61 24.89 12.80
CA ILE A 136 15.83 25.26 11.61
C ILE A 136 15.42 24.03 10.82
N HIS A 137 14.27 24.13 10.18
CA HIS A 137 13.87 23.22 9.10
C HIS A 137 14.05 23.92 7.75
N SER A 138 14.74 23.27 6.82
CA SER A 138 15.05 23.85 5.51
C SER A 138 14.76 22.86 4.38
N TYR A 139 13.73 23.17 3.60
CA TYR A 139 13.27 22.33 2.50
C TYR A 139 13.42 23.06 1.15
N PRO A 140 13.86 22.38 0.06
CA PRO A 140 14.31 20.98 -0.01
C PRO A 140 15.83 20.79 0.22
N TYR A 141 16.59 21.87 0.33
CA TYR A 141 18.05 21.84 0.45
C TYR A 141 18.50 22.20 1.86
N PRO A 142 19.67 21.71 2.32
CA PRO A 142 20.16 22.07 3.64
C PRO A 142 20.33 23.58 3.78
N GLY A 143 19.80 24.12 4.88
CA GLY A 143 20.00 25.50 5.30
C GLY A 143 21.26 25.66 6.13
N ASP A 144 21.64 26.91 6.39
CA ASP A 144 22.78 27.26 7.23
C ASP A 144 22.29 27.94 8.52
N PRO A 145 21.96 27.16 9.57
CA PRO A 145 21.52 27.72 10.86
C PRO A 145 22.65 28.50 11.53
N ILE A 146 22.33 29.65 12.12
CA ILE A 146 23.31 30.53 12.74
C ILE A 146 23.29 30.34 14.26
N PRO A 147 24.41 29.97 14.90
CA PRO A 147 24.45 29.83 16.34
C PRO A 147 24.32 31.20 17.02
N SER A 148 23.80 31.22 18.24
CA SER A 148 23.81 32.39 19.11
C SER A 148 24.80 32.19 20.26
N PRO A 149 25.10 33.22 21.08
CA PRO A 149 25.98 33.05 22.24
C PRO A 149 25.53 31.97 23.23
N ASN A 150 24.22 31.67 23.27
CA ASN A 150 23.60 30.73 24.21
C ASN A 150 23.05 29.47 23.55
N LYS A 151 23.05 29.40 22.21
CA LYS A 151 22.45 28.30 21.45
C LYS A 151 23.39 27.80 20.36
N TYR A 152 23.59 26.49 20.27
CA TYR A 152 24.25 25.94 19.08
C TYR A 152 23.27 25.85 17.92
N ALA A 153 23.79 25.98 16.70
CA ALA A 153 23.00 25.85 15.49
C ALA A 153 22.76 24.37 15.14
N MET A 154 21.53 24.04 14.79
CA MET A 154 21.10 22.74 14.31
C MET A 154 20.24 22.89 13.05
N LEU A 155 20.44 21.97 12.10
CA LEU A 155 19.56 21.78 10.96
C LEU A 155 18.80 20.48 11.24
N GLY A 156 17.72 20.58 12.02
CA GLY A 156 16.95 19.46 12.54
C GLY A 156 16.25 18.69 11.44
N GLU A 157 15.80 19.40 10.41
CA GLU A 157 15.28 18.80 9.19
C GLU A 157 15.74 19.54 7.95
N PHE A 158 16.14 18.76 6.96
CA PHE A 158 16.24 19.23 5.60
C PHE A 158 16.02 18.08 4.65
N GLY A 159 15.74 18.40 3.39
CA GLY A 159 15.47 17.37 2.40
C GLY A 159 13.98 17.07 2.29
N GLY A 160 13.53 15.95 2.83
CA GLY A 160 12.26 15.34 2.41
C GLY A 160 12.44 14.33 1.26
N ILE A 161 13.59 13.65 1.23
CA ILE A 161 13.71 12.41 0.46
C ILE A 161 12.92 11.36 1.22
N GLY A 162 11.61 11.34 0.97
CA GLY A 162 10.75 10.27 1.43
C GLY A 162 11.24 8.97 0.81
N SER A 163 11.68 8.03 1.64
CA SER A 163 11.66 6.63 1.22
C SER A 163 10.21 6.18 1.31
N PHE A 164 9.45 6.41 0.23
CA PHE A 164 8.14 5.81 0.04
C PHE A 164 8.33 4.30 0.16
N THR A 165 7.95 3.79 1.33
CA THR A 165 8.03 2.37 1.60
C THR A 165 6.65 1.85 1.27
N LEU A 166 6.43 1.56 -0.01
CA LEU A 166 5.18 1.04 -0.53
C LEU A 166 4.58 0.02 0.47
N ASP A 167 3.33 0.26 0.84
CA ASP A 167 2.51 -0.50 1.79
C ASP A 167 2.72 -0.16 3.28
N LYS A 168 3.67 0.68 3.72
CA LYS A 168 3.83 1.03 5.16
C LYS A 168 2.99 2.21 5.64
N GLU A 169 2.11 2.72 4.79
CA GLU A 169 1.02 3.61 5.15
C GLU A 169 -0.26 2.81 5.46
N TYR A 170 -0.90 3.10 6.61
CA TYR A 170 -2.19 2.52 7.00
C TYR A 170 -3.20 3.66 7.14
N ASP A 171 -4.25 3.70 6.31
CA ASP A 171 -5.29 4.74 6.28
C ASP A 171 -6.44 4.48 7.27
N GLY A 172 -6.35 3.43 8.09
CA GLY A 172 -7.33 3.12 9.12
C GLY A 172 -8.65 2.51 8.63
N GLY A 173 -8.78 2.13 7.35
CA GLY A 173 -10.08 1.69 6.82
C GLY A 173 -11.09 2.83 6.77
N ALA A 174 -10.65 4.01 6.35
CA ALA A 174 -11.54 5.15 6.14
C ALA A 174 -12.46 4.96 4.92
N HIS A 175 -11.98 4.26 3.87
CA HIS A 175 -12.63 4.21 2.56
C HIS A 175 -12.83 2.78 2.03
N GLY A 176 -13.71 2.64 1.05
CA GLY A 176 -13.80 1.42 0.22
C GLY A 176 -14.16 0.13 0.96
N LEU A 177 -13.75 -1.00 0.38
CA LEU A 177 -14.00 -2.37 0.84
C LEU A 177 -13.35 -2.68 2.20
N PHE A 178 -12.26 -1.98 2.53
CA PHE A 178 -11.56 -2.09 3.81
C PHE A 178 -12.20 -1.24 4.91
N SER A 179 -13.18 -0.39 4.59
CA SER A 179 -13.81 0.45 5.60
C SER A 179 -14.64 -0.33 6.61
N ASN A 180 -14.53 0.07 7.88
CA ASN A 180 -15.36 -0.41 9.00
C ASN A 180 -16.61 0.47 9.22
N SER A 181 -16.82 1.50 8.41
CA SER A 181 -18.02 2.34 8.46
C SER A 181 -19.15 1.66 7.69
N SER A 182 -20.29 1.39 8.34
CA SER A 182 -21.49 0.87 7.68
C SER A 182 -22.08 1.84 6.65
N THR A 183 -21.71 3.11 6.69
CA THR A 183 -22.13 4.12 5.69
C THR A 183 -21.30 4.00 4.41
N VAL A 184 -19.99 3.78 4.57
CA VAL A 184 -19.05 3.62 3.44
C VAL A 184 -19.17 2.22 2.84
N ASN A 185 -19.12 1.21 3.71
CA ASN A 185 -19.13 -0.22 3.43
C ASN A 185 -20.34 -0.93 4.07
N PRO A 186 -21.57 -0.72 3.56
CA PRO A 186 -22.78 -1.23 4.18
C PRO A 186 -22.78 -2.76 4.27
N SER A 187 -22.27 -3.45 3.25
CA SER A 187 -22.33 -4.90 3.13
C SER A 187 -21.26 -5.63 3.96
N PHE A 188 -20.07 -5.05 4.12
CA PHE A 188 -18.90 -5.77 4.62
C PHE A 188 -18.14 -5.06 5.75
N HIS A 189 -18.66 -3.98 6.32
CA HIS A 189 -17.97 -3.20 7.37
C HIS A 189 -17.57 -4.02 8.61
N ASN A 190 -18.29 -5.10 8.92
CA ASN A 190 -18.04 -5.96 10.07
C ASN A 190 -17.28 -7.25 9.73
N TRP A 191 -16.75 -7.37 8.50
CA TRP A 191 -15.95 -8.52 8.09
C TRP A 191 -14.49 -8.37 8.52
N THR A 192 -13.80 -9.48 8.77
CA THR A 192 -12.35 -9.50 8.94
C THR A 192 -11.64 -9.01 7.67
N LYS A 193 -10.71 -8.07 7.82
CA LYS A 193 -9.96 -7.46 6.71
C LYS A 193 -8.51 -7.92 6.74
N VAL A 194 -8.05 -8.49 5.64
CA VAL A 194 -6.68 -8.99 5.50
C VAL A 194 -6.03 -8.32 4.31
N TYR A 195 -4.94 -7.60 4.57
CA TYR A 195 -4.14 -6.96 3.53
C TYR A 195 -2.83 -7.72 3.34
N VAL A 196 -2.60 -8.22 2.11
CA VAL A 196 -1.40 -8.98 1.76
C VAL A 196 -0.51 -8.10 0.88
N ARG A 197 0.68 -7.79 1.38
CA ARG A 197 1.67 -7.00 0.63
C ARG A 197 2.20 -7.76 -0.56
N TYR A 198 2.37 -7.06 -1.69
CA TYR A 198 2.92 -7.64 -2.90
C TYR A 198 4.44 -7.51 -2.90
N CYS A 199 5.15 -8.63 -2.66
CA CYS A 199 6.61 -8.62 -2.54
C CYS A 199 7.34 -9.71 -3.36
N ASP A 200 6.64 -10.42 -4.26
CA ASP A 200 7.23 -11.49 -5.07
C ASP A 200 7.51 -11.13 -6.53
N GLY A 201 6.91 -10.05 -7.04
CA GLY A 201 7.11 -9.58 -8.42
C GLY A 201 6.56 -10.52 -9.50
N GLY A 202 5.70 -11.49 -9.14
CA GLY A 202 5.16 -12.50 -10.04
C GLY A 202 3.68 -12.79 -9.84
N SER A 203 2.91 -11.87 -9.28
CA SER A 203 1.48 -12.11 -8.94
C SER A 203 1.26 -13.43 -8.19
N PHE A 204 2.11 -13.69 -7.19
CA PHE A 204 2.12 -14.91 -6.37
C PHE A 204 2.35 -16.23 -7.14
N SER A 205 2.86 -16.19 -8.37
CA SER A 205 3.08 -17.38 -9.21
C SER A 205 4.45 -18.04 -9.05
N GLY A 206 5.41 -17.39 -8.40
CA GLY A 206 6.79 -17.88 -8.30
C GLY A 206 7.07 -18.83 -7.14
N ASP A 207 7.83 -19.90 -7.41
CA ASP A 207 8.66 -20.59 -6.41
C ASP A 207 10.01 -20.97 -7.03
N ALA A 208 10.86 -19.96 -7.22
CA ALA A 208 12.12 -20.09 -7.95
C ALA A 208 13.25 -19.27 -7.34
N LEU A 209 14.49 -19.68 -7.59
CA LEU A 209 15.65 -18.82 -7.36
C LEU A 209 16.08 -18.24 -8.70
N ALA A 210 16.36 -16.95 -8.73
CA ALA A 210 16.95 -16.27 -9.87
C ALA A 210 18.21 -15.52 -9.43
N THR A 211 19.02 -15.10 -10.40
CA THR A 211 20.23 -14.30 -10.15
C THR A 211 20.00 -12.89 -10.70
N ALA A 212 20.13 -11.88 -9.84
CA ALA A 212 20.07 -10.48 -10.22
C ALA A 212 21.32 -10.07 -11.03
N PRO A 213 21.26 -8.95 -11.78
CA PRO A 213 22.41 -8.43 -12.53
C PRO A 213 23.67 -8.16 -11.68
N ASP A 214 23.49 -7.86 -10.39
CA ASP A 214 24.58 -7.64 -9.42
C ASP A 214 25.10 -8.95 -8.79
N GLY A 215 24.65 -10.11 -9.28
CA GLY A 215 25.05 -11.44 -8.80
C GLY A 215 24.31 -11.92 -7.57
N LYS A 216 23.42 -11.12 -6.97
CA LYS A 216 22.65 -11.55 -5.79
C LYS A 216 21.54 -12.54 -6.16
N THR A 217 21.21 -13.41 -5.22
CA THR A 217 20.07 -14.34 -5.37
C THR A 217 18.76 -13.60 -5.13
N LEU A 218 17.85 -13.68 -6.11
CA LEU A 218 16.46 -13.26 -5.98
C LEU A 218 15.60 -14.44 -5.51
N HIS A 219 14.84 -14.20 -4.45
CA HIS A 219 13.90 -15.16 -3.89
C HIS A 219 12.50 -14.90 -4.42
N LEU A 220 12.17 -15.56 -5.52
CA LEU A 220 10.84 -15.49 -6.12
C LEU A 220 9.94 -16.49 -5.38
N ARG A 221 9.19 -15.99 -4.39
CA ARG A 221 8.49 -16.82 -3.39
C ARG A 221 6.99 -16.57 -3.33
N GLY A 222 6.43 -16.03 -4.40
CA GLY A 222 5.01 -15.72 -4.52
C GLY A 222 4.10 -16.84 -4.04
N ARG A 223 4.34 -18.08 -4.48
CA ARG A 223 3.50 -19.18 -4.05
C ARG A 223 3.63 -19.49 -2.57
N ARG A 224 4.86 -19.54 -2.05
CA ARG A 224 5.08 -19.79 -0.62
C ARG A 224 4.47 -18.72 0.27
N ILE A 225 4.45 -17.47 -0.19
CA ILE A 225 3.80 -16.37 0.52
C ILE A 225 2.29 -16.61 0.54
N LEU A 226 1.68 -16.97 -0.60
CA LEU A 226 0.25 -17.28 -0.66
C LEU A 226 -0.13 -18.44 0.27
N ASP A 227 0.63 -19.55 0.23
CA ASP A 227 0.40 -20.70 1.10
C ASP A 227 0.47 -20.29 2.58
N ALA A 228 1.50 -19.52 2.97
CA ALA A 228 1.66 -19.03 4.34
C ALA A 228 0.55 -18.09 4.79
N VAL A 229 -0.01 -17.29 3.87
CA VAL A 229 -1.18 -16.44 4.15
C VAL A 229 -2.41 -17.31 4.39
N LEU A 230 -2.68 -18.28 3.51
CA LEU A 230 -3.83 -19.19 3.66
C LEU A 230 -3.74 -20.04 4.93
N ASP A 231 -2.54 -20.51 5.28
CA ASP A 231 -2.29 -21.19 6.55
C ASP A 231 -2.54 -20.28 7.73
N ALA A 232 -2.07 -19.03 7.71
CA ALA A 232 -2.32 -18.08 8.80
C ALA A 232 -3.82 -17.78 8.99
N LEU A 233 -4.61 -17.70 7.91
CA LEU A 233 -6.07 -17.51 8.00
C LEU A 233 -6.73 -18.63 8.80
N VAL A 234 -6.36 -19.89 8.53
CA VAL A 234 -6.93 -21.05 9.22
C VAL A 234 -6.37 -21.19 10.63
N GLU A 235 -5.05 -21.14 10.78
CA GLU A 235 -4.36 -21.50 12.01
C GLU A 235 -4.36 -20.40 13.07
N ARG A 236 -4.49 -19.13 12.67
CA ARG A 236 -4.36 -17.96 13.57
C ARG A 236 -5.62 -17.13 13.63
N GLU A 237 -6.24 -16.88 12.48
CA GLU A 237 -7.43 -16.02 12.39
C GLU A 237 -8.75 -16.80 12.52
N GLY A 238 -8.68 -18.14 12.58
CA GLY A 238 -9.81 -19.01 12.86
C GLY A 238 -10.76 -19.26 11.69
N PHE A 239 -10.30 -19.06 10.45
CA PHE A 239 -11.09 -19.35 9.25
C PHE A 239 -11.52 -20.82 9.19
N ALA A 240 -12.82 -21.07 9.05
CA ALA A 240 -13.44 -22.38 9.09
C ALA A 240 -14.31 -22.64 7.85
N LEU A 241 -14.75 -23.89 7.66
CA LEU A 241 -15.48 -24.33 6.46
C LEU A 241 -16.80 -23.57 6.19
N GLY A 242 -17.43 -23.05 7.25
CA GLY A 242 -18.65 -22.26 7.14
C GLY A 242 -18.43 -20.80 6.72
N ASP A 243 -17.18 -20.32 6.72
CA ASP A 243 -16.86 -18.94 6.43
C ASP A 243 -16.73 -18.68 4.93
N ALA A 244 -17.04 -17.46 4.52
CA ALA A 244 -16.80 -16.98 3.16
C ALA A 244 -15.48 -16.22 3.10
N LEU A 245 -14.59 -16.61 2.17
CA LEU A 245 -13.41 -15.83 1.81
C LEU A 245 -13.65 -15.09 0.50
N VAL A 246 -13.58 -13.76 0.55
CA VAL A 246 -13.57 -12.91 -0.65
C VAL A 246 -12.14 -12.52 -0.96
N ALA A 247 -11.56 -13.16 -1.98
CA ALA A 247 -10.21 -12.88 -2.45
C ALA A 247 -10.24 -11.79 -3.52
N SER A 248 -9.68 -10.62 -3.19
CA SER A 248 -9.62 -9.47 -4.09
C SER A 248 -8.20 -8.92 -4.17
N GLY A 249 -7.93 -8.19 -5.24
CA GLY A 249 -6.66 -7.51 -5.46
C GLY A 249 -6.76 -6.62 -6.68
N CYS A 250 -5.90 -5.62 -6.76
CA CYS A 250 -5.85 -4.70 -7.86
C CYS A 250 -4.56 -4.81 -8.70
N SER A 251 -4.64 -4.55 -10.00
CA SER A 251 -3.49 -4.62 -10.93
C SER A 251 -2.86 -6.02 -10.92
N ALA A 252 -1.57 -6.14 -10.60
CA ALA A 252 -0.90 -7.43 -10.37
C ALA A 252 -1.59 -8.27 -9.28
N GLY A 253 -2.20 -7.65 -8.27
CA GLY A 253 -3.03 -8.34 -7.28
C GLY A 253 -4.32 -8.90 -7.89
N GLY A 254 -4.94 -8.16 -8.83
CA GLY A 254 -6.10 -8.64 -9.58
C GLY A 254 -5.74 -9.77 -10.52
N LEU A 255 -4.55 -9.71 -11.13
CA LEU A 255 -3.99 -10.81 -11.90
C LEU A 255 -3.77 -12.04 -11.00
N ALA A 256 -3.22 -11.85 -9.79
CA ALA A 256 -3.04 -12.95 -8.85
C ALA A 256 -4.35 -13.68 -8.52
N ILE A 257 -5.48 -12.97 -8.41
CA ILE A 257 -6.79 -13.61 -8.25
C ILE A 257 -7.09 -14.51 -9.46
N TRP A 258 -6.93 -14.03 -10.70
CA TRP A 258 -7.14 -14.87 -11.89
C TRP A 258 -6.28 -16.13 -11.89
N LEU A 259 -5.02 -16.03 -11.46
CA LEU A 259 -4.07 -17.13 -11.48
C LEU A 259 -4.34 -18.18 -10.40
N HIS A 260 -4.79 -17.73 -9.22
CA HIS A 260 -4.77 -18.55 -8.01
C HIS A 260 -6.15 -18.83 -7.41
N LEU A 261 -7.24 -18.29 -7.95
CA LEU A 261 -8.56 -18.43 -7.33
C LEU A 261 -8.98 -19.89 -7.11
N ASP A 262 -8.86 -20.73 -8.14
CA ASP A 262 -9.14 -22.17 -8.04
C ASP A 262 -8.22 -22.86 -7.03
N TYR A 263 -6.96 -22.46 -6.98
CA TYR A 263 -6.04 -23.01 -6.00
C TYR A 263 -6.40 -22.63 -4.58
N MET A 264 -6.76 -21.37 -4.31
CA MET A 264 -7.16 -20.94 -2.96
C MET A 264 -8.35 -21.77 -2.46
N THR A 265 -9.34 -22.01 -3.33
CA THR A 265 -10.48 -22.89 -3.05
C THR A 265 -10.05 -24.32 -2.71
N GLU A 266 -9.19 -24.92 -3.53
CA GLU A 266 -8.72 -26.30 -3.36
C GLU A 266 -7.81 -26.46 -2.13
N TYR A 267 -6.92 -25.50 -1.89
CA TYR A 267 -5.97 -25.50 -0.79
C TYR A 267 -6.68 -25.40 0.56
N LEU A 268 -7.57 -24.40 0.71
CA LEU A 268 -8.38 -24.26 1.92
C LEU A 268 -9.33 -25.44 2.08
N GLY A 269 -9.89 -25.95 0.98
CA GLY A 269 -10.75 -27.13 1.03
C GLY A 269 -10.02 -28.38 1.54
N ALA A 270 -8.79 -28.60 1.09
CA ALA A 270 -7.94 -29.68 1.59
C ALA A 270 -7.60 -29.50 3.08
N LYS A 271 -7.24 -28.26 3.50
CA LYS A 271 -6.91 -27.94 4.90
C LYS A 271 -8.10 -28.12 5.84
N LEU A 272 -9.31 -27.76 5.39
CA LEU A 272 -10.54 -27.79 6.18
C LEU A 272 -11.34 -29.09 5.99
N SER A 273 -10.85 -30.04 5.20
CA SER A 273 -11.53 -31.30 4.86
C SER A 273 -12.94 -31.11 4.30
N GLY A 274 -13.12 -30.15 3.39
CA GLY A 274 -14.42 -29.83 2.79
C GLY A 274 -14.31 -28.89 1.59
N ARG A 275 -15.44 -28.41 1.07
CA ARG A 275 -15.46 -27.39 0.01
C ARG A 275 -15.47 -25.99 0.63
N ALA A 276 -14.32 -25.32 0.63
CA ALA A 276 -14.22 -23.94 1.11
C ALA A 276 -15.06 -22.99 0.24
N ASN A 277 -15.72 -22.02 0.87
CA ASN A 277 -16.48 -20.99 0.18
C ASN A 277 -15.56 -19.80 -0.16
N VAL A 278 -14.93 -19.87 -1.33
CA VAL A 278 -14.05 -18.81 -1.85
C VAL A 278 -14.71 -18.12 -3.05
N LEU A 279 -14.67 -16.80 -3.04
CA LEU A 279 -15.19 -15.92 -4.10
C LEU A 279 -14.08 -14.99 -4.58
N GLY A 280 -13.92 -14.84 -5.91
CA GLY A 280 -12.90 -13.99 -6.50
C GLY A 280 -13.44 -12.62 -6.93
N VAL A 281 -12.72 -11.55 -6.62
CA VAL A 281 -13.04 -10.18 -7.08
C VAL A 281 -11.78 -9.54 -7.68
N PRO A 282 -11.35 -9.96 -8.88
CA PRO A 282 -10.19 -9.38 -9.55
C PRO A 282 -10.51 -7.95 -10.03
N GLU A 283 -9.74 -6.97 -9.58
CA GLU A 283 -9.84 -5.56 -9.98
C GLU A 283 -8.69 -5.20 -10.92
N CYS A 284 -9.00 -4.63 -12.10
CA CYS A 284 -7.99 -4.17 -13.07
C CYS A 284 -6.90 -5.21 -13.43
N GLY A 285 -7.16 -6.50 -13.19
CA GLY A 285 -6.21 -7.60 -13.39
C GLY A 285 -6.34 -8.29 -14.74
N LEU A 286 -7.32 -7.89 -15.54
CA LEU A 286 -7.62 -8.44 -16.87
C LEU A 286 -6.69 -7.83 -17.94
N PHE A 287 -5.40 -8.13 -17.87
CA PHE A 287 -4.38 -7.68 -18.83
C PHE A 287 -4.48 -8.41 -20.16
N MET A 288 -4.35 -7.68 -21.27
CA MET A 288 -4.41 -8.22 -22.63
C MET A 288 -3.03 -8.39 -23.27
N ASP A 289 -2.86 -9.45 -24.07
CA ASP A 289 -1.73 -9.64 -24.98
C ASP A 289 -2.06 -9.01 -26.34
N LEU A 290 -1.79 -7.70 -26.47
CA LEU A 290 -2.10 -6.91 -27.66
C LEU A 290 -0.85 -6.23 -28.22
N PRO A 291 -0.79 -6.01 -29.55
CA PRO A 291 0.23 -5.17 -30.14
C PRO A 291 -0.03 -3.69 -29.82
N THR A 292 1.04 -2.90 -29.88
CA THR A 292 1.03 -1.44 -29.76
C THR A 292 0.17 -0.77 -30.85
N ALA A 293 -0.01 0.55 -30.77
CA ALA A 293 -0.63 1.35 -31.82
C ALA A 293 0.06 1.20 -33.20
N THR A 294 1.36 0.90 -33.22
CA THR A 294 2.14 0.65 -34.44
C THR A 294 2.19 -0.83 -34.86
N GLY A 295 1.50 -1.72 -34.14
CA GLY A 295 1.43 -3.15 -34.46
C GLY A 295 2.55 -4.01 -33.85
N THR A 296 3.37 -3.46 -32.96
CA THR A 296 4.49 -4.20 -32.34
C THR A 296 4.03 -4.93 -31.07
N PRO A 297 4.26 -6.25 -30.91
CA PRO A 297 3.92 -6.97 -29.68
C PRO A 297 4.95 -6.70 -28.57
N GLN A 298 4.96 -5.48 -28.02
CA GLN A 298 5.99 -5.01 -27.08
C GLN A 298 5.97 -5.74 -25.73
N MET A 299 4.79 -6.01 -25.17
CA MET A 299 4.65 -6.61 -23.85
C MET A 299 4.69 -8.14 -23.86
N THR A 300 4.41 -8.78 -24.99
CA THR A 300 4.42 -10.24 -25.13
C THR A 300 5.75 -10.89 -24.68
N PRO A 301 6.94 -10.38 -25.07
CA PRO A 301 8.22 -10.89 -24.56
C PRO A 301 8.37 -10.71 -23.05
N ALA A 302 7.87 -9.61 -22.48
CA ALA A 302 7.94 -9.34 -21.05
C ALA A 302 7.07 -10.33 -20.26
N TYR A 303 5.85 -10.62 -20.70
CA TYR A 303 4.99 -11.64 -20.09
C TYR A 303 5.64 -13.02 -20.10
N ARG A 304 6.22 -13.40 -21.24
CA ARG A 304 6.98 -14.66 -21.36
C ARG A 304 8.17 -14.68 -20.41
N ALA A 305 8.94 -13.61 -20.35
CA ALA A 305 10.12 -13.50 -19.48
C ALA A 305 9.73 -13.59 -18.00
N VAL A 306 8.65 -12.94 -17.56
CA VAL A 306 8.17 -13.04 -16.17
C VAL A 306 7.72 -14.46 -15.85
N ALA A 307 6.91 -15.09 -16.69
CA ALA A 307 6.47 -16.47 -16.48
C ALA A 307 7.66 -17.46 -16.37
N GLN A 308 8.68 -17.26 -17.19
CA GLN A 308 9.93 -18.05 -17.16
C GLN A 308 10.76 -17.77 -15.91
N MET A 309 11.01 -16.49 -15.60
CA MET A 309 11.79 -16.05 -14.43
C MET A 309 11.18 -16.59 -13.13
N GLN A 310 9.85 -16.54 -13.02
CA GLN A 310 9.10 -17.04 -11.87
C GLN A 310 9.01 -18.58 -11.84
N ASN A 311 9.46 -19.28 -12.88
CA ASN A 311 9.28 -20.71 -13.08
C ASN A 311 7.79 -21.15 -12.98
N ALA A 312 6.88 -20.27 -13.44
CA ALA A 312 5.45 -20.40 -13.17
C ALA A 312 4.80 -21.59 -13.93
N THR A 313 5.38 -22.00 -15.06
CA THR A 313 4.83 -23.04 -15.96
C THR A 313 5.47 -24.43 -15.78
N ALA A 314 6.34 -24.63 -14.79
CA ALA A 314 7.01 -25.92 -14.59
C ALA A 314 6.02 -27.06 -14.28
N ALA A 315 6.48 -28.32 -14.36
CA ALA A 315 5.69 -29.45 -13.87
C ALA A 315 5.49 -29.32 -12.35
N GLY A 316 4.23 -29.26 -11.90
CA GLY A 316 3.90 -28.85 -10.53
C GLY A 316 4.02 -27.33 -10.28
N GLY A 317 4.11 -26.53 -11.34
CA GLY A 317 4.12 -25.08 -11.30
C GLY A 317 2.80 -24.49 -10.83
N ASN A 318 2.79 -23.17 -10.63
CA ASN A 318 1.77 -22.50 -9.82
C ASN A 318 0.67 -21.80 -10.63
N LEU A 319 0.54 -22.12 -11.92
CA LEU A 319 -0.53 -21.60 -12.78
C LEU A 319 -1.66 -22.62 -12.94
N ASN A 320 -2.82 -22.17 -13.40
CA ASN A 320 -4.00 -23.01 -13.57
C ASN A 320 -3.70 -24.22 -14.49
N ALA A 321 -3.86 -25.43 -13.95
CA ALA A 321 -3.52 -26.68 -14.65
C ALA A 321 -4.37 -26.91 -15.91
N GLY A 322 -5.65 -26.50 -15.90
CA GLY A 322 -6.52 -26.60 -17.06
C GLY A 322 -6.04 -25.71 -18.21
N CYS A 323 -5.57 -24.50 -17.89
CA CYS A 323 -4.94 -23.62 -18.88
C CYS A 323 -3.63 -24.21 -19.40
N LEU A 324 -2.74 -24.68 -18.52
CA LEU A 324 -1.46 -25.25 -18.93
C LEU A 324 -1.62 -26.46 -19.88
N ALA A 325 -2.67 -27.26 -19.66
CA ALA A 325 -3.01 -28.39 -20.53
C ALA A 325 -3.55 -27.97 -21.91
N ALA A 326 -4.06 -26.75 -22.05
CA ALA A 326 -4.59 -26.21 -23.31
C ALA A 326 -3.51 -25.72 -24.27
N TYR A 327 -2.26 -25.57 -23.80
CA TYR A 327 -1.15 -25.04 -24.59
C TYR A 327 0.07 -25.99 -24.60
N PRO A 328 0.80 -26.07 -25.72
CA PRO A 328 2.09 -26.75 -25.74
C PRO A 328 3.10 -25.99 -24.86
N ALA A 329 4.10 -26.70 -24.32
CA ALA A 329 5.06 -26.15 -23.35
C ALA A 329 5.66 -24.77 -23.72
N PRO A 330 6.08 -24.48 -24.97
CA PRO A 330 6.60 -23.17 -25.34
C PRO A 330 5.59 -22.01 -25.23
N GLU A 331 4.30 -22.31 -25.23
CA GLU A 331 3.19 -21.34 -25.19
C GLU A 331 2.47 -21.30 -23.85
N GLN A 332 2.87 -22.12 -22.87
CA GLN A 332 2.25 -22.17 -21.54
C GLN A 332 2.39 -20.86 -20.74
N TRP A 333 3.33 -19.97 -21.12
CA TRP A 333 3.46 -18.63 -20.54
C TRP A 333 2.17 -17.81 -20.68
N ARG A 334 1.32 -18.12 -21.67
CA ARG A 334 0.00 -17.50 -21.85
C ARG A 334 -0.87 -17.62 -20.59
N CYS A 335 -0.77 -18.72 -19.86
CA CYS A 335 -1.52 -18.94 -18.63
C CYS A 335 -1.13 -18.01 -17.48
N PHE A 336 -0.09 -17.18 -17.64
CA PHE A 336 0.22 -16.09 -16.73
C PHE A 336 -0.70 -14.87 -16.93
N LEU A 337 -1.49 -14.80 -18.00
CA LEU A 337 -2.39 -13.69 -18.29
C LEU A 337 -3.86 -14.10 -18.11
N ALA A 338 -4.61 -13.19 -17.51
CA ALA A 338 -6.06 -13.28 -17.33
C ALA A 338 -6.80 -13.61 -18.64
N GLN A 339 -6.38 -13.03 -19.78
CA GLN A 339 -6.94 -13.31 -21.10
C GLN A 339 -7.02 -14.81 -21.44
N TYR A 340 -6.03 -15.61 -21.04
CA TYR A 340 -5.94 -17.03 -21.41
C TYR A 340 -6.40 -17.96 -20.29
N VAL A 341 -6.24 -17.58 -19.02
CA VAL A 341 -6.70 -18.41 -17.89
C VAL A 341 -8.21 -18.30 -17.64
N LEU A 342 -8.83 -17.17 -18.01
CA LEU A 342 -10.25 -16.88 -17.77
C LEU A 342 -11.21 -18.05 -18.09
N PRO A 343 -11.11 -18.75 -19.25
CA PRO A 343 -12.00 -19.87 -19.57
C PRO A 343 -11.81 -21.11 -18.69
N HIS A 344 -10.74 -21.17 -17.90
CA HIS A 344 -10.36 -22.31 -17.07
C HIS A 344 -10.60 -22.10 -15.57
N VAL A 345 -11.07 -20.91 -15.17
CA VAL A 345 -11.42 -20.61 -13.77
C VAL A 345 -12.79 -21.22 -13.44
N ARG A 346 -12.86 -22.03 -12.38
CA ARG A 346 -14.08 -22.73 -11.96
C ARG A 346 -14.73 -22.10 -10.73
N THR A 347 -13.93 -21.48 -9.88
CA THR A 347 -14.39 -20.79 -8.68
C THR A 347 -15.14 -19.52 -9.08
N PRO A 348 -16.29 -19.21 -8.45
CA PRO A 348 -17.06 -18.02 -8.77
C PRO A 348 -16.25 -16.73 -8.66
N PHE A 349 -16.39 -15.85 -9.66
CA PHE A 349 -15.77 -14.53 -9.63
C PHE A 349 -16.71 -13.40 -10.07
N PHE A 350 -16.36 -12.19 -9.63
CA PHE A 350 -16.93 -10.91 -10.06
C PHE A 350 -15.79 -10.00 -10.52
N ALA A 351 -15.54 -9.93 -11.83
CA ALA A 351 -14.45 -9.12 -12.37
C ALA A 351 -14.82 -7.64 -12.42
N VAL A 352 -13.92 -6.76 -11.97
CA VAL A 352 -14.10 -5.30 -12.01
C VAL A 352 -12.98 -4.70 -12.84
N ASN A 353 -13.31 -4.12 -13.99
CA ASN A 353 -12.29 -3.69 -14.93
C ASN A 353 -12.74 -2.48 -15.74
N SER A 354 -11.87 -1.47 -15.85
CA SER A 354 -12.03 -0.47 -16.90
C SER A 354 -11.75 -1.12 -18.26
N VAL A 355 -12.63 -0.85 -19.24
CA VAL A 355 -12.37 -1.21 -20.66
C VAL A 355 -11.38 -0.26 -21.34
N TYR A 356 -11.03 0.84 -20.66
CA TYR A 356 -10.06 1.85 -21.08
C TYR A 356 -8.96 2.01 -20.01
N ASP A 357 -8.48 0.89 -19.47
CA ASP A 357 -7.48 0.87 -18.41
C ASP A 357 -6.23 1.69 -18.80
N SER A 358 -5.93 2.71 -17.98
CA SER A 358 -4.88 3.68 -18.30
C SER A 358 -3.48 3.07 -18.28
N TRP A 359 -3.25 2.07 -17.43
CA TRP A 359 -1.97 1.36 -17.40
C TRP A 359 -1.76 0.55 -18.67
N GLN A 360 -2.79 -0.18 -19.14
CA GLN A 360 -2.72 -0.93 -20.38
C GLN A 360 -2.53 -0.01 -21.60
N THR A 361 -3.19 1.15 -21.59
CA THR A 361 -3.09 2.13 -22.67
C THR A 361 -1.66 2.64 -22.85
N VAL A 362 -0.97 2.97 -21.75
CA VAL A 362 0.42 3.44 -21.82
C VAL A 362 1.41 2.29 -22.02
N ASN A 363 1.30 1.21 -21.24
CA ASN A 363 2.37 0.20 -21.17
C ASN A 363 2.23 -0.93 -22.21
N ILE A 364 1.00 -1.30 -22.59
CA ILE A 364 0.77 -2.34 -23.60
C ILE A 364 0.64 -1.73 -24.98
N LEU A 365 -0.19 -0.70 -25.11
CA LEU A 365 -0.46 -0.09 -26.42
C LEU A 365 0.61 0.90 -26.84
N ASN A 366 1.49 1.33 -25.91
CA ASN A 366 2.50 2.37 -26.12
C ASN A 366 1.88 3.67 -26.65
N ALA A 367 0.68 4.01 -26.16
CA ALA A 367 0.06 5.30 -26.42
C ALA A 367 0.69 6.38 -25.54
N THR A 368 0.63 7.63 -25.99
CA THR A 368 1.13 8.77 -25.23
C THR A 368 0.36 8.94 -23.92
N ALA A 369 1.04 9.46 -22.88
CA ALA A 369 0.37 9.76 -21.60
C ALA A 369 -0.74 10.81 -21.77
N GLU A 370 -0.54 11.77 -22.69
CA GLU A 370 -1.56 12.75 -23.05
C GLU A 370 -2.80 12.06 -23.62
N CYS A 371 -2.61 11.17 -24.60
CA CYS A 371 -3.69 10.34 -25.12
C CYS A 371 -4.37 9.57 -23.99
N ALA A 372 -3.63 8.80 -23.17
CA ALA A 372 -4.18 7.98 -22.07
C ALA A 372 -5.07 8.76 -21.08
N SER A 373 -4.89 10.07 -20.94
CA SER A 373 -5.70 10.94 -20.07
C SER A 373 -6.79 11.72 -20.82
N ASN A 374 -6.60 11.99 -22.11
CA ASN A 374 -7.46 12.83 -22.94
C ASN A 374 -7.70 12.19 -24.33
N PRO A 375 -8.90 11.66 -24.59
CA PRO A 375 -9.25 11.07 -25.89
C PRO A 375 -8.99 11.96 -27.10
N SER A 376 -9.15 13.28 -26.94
CA SER A 376 -8.97 14.24 -28.03
C SER A 376 -7.51 14.44 -28.43
N ALA A 377 -6.55 14.03 -27.60
CA ALA A 377 -5.12 14.11 -27.89
C ALA A 377 -4.59 12.90 -28.68
N CYS A 378 -5.42 11.88 -28.92
CA CYS A 378 -5.00 10.64 -29.55
C CYS A 378 -4.94 10.72 -31.07
N THR A 379 -3.89 10.13 -31.63
CA THR A 379 -3.81 9.83 -33.06
C THR A 379 -4.84 8.75 -33.46
N SER A 380 -5.16 8.66 -34.75
CA SER A 380 -6.05 7.61 -35.27
C SER A 380 -5.55 6.20 -34.96
N ALA A 381 -4.23 5.99 -34.92
CA ALA A 381 -3.61 4.71 -34.59
C ALA A 381 -3.78 4.35 -33.11
N GLU A 382 -3.58 5.32 -32.20
CA GLU A 382 -3.83 5.14 -30.77
C GLU A 382 -5.31 4.86 -30.49
N THR A 383 -6.21 5.65 -31.07
CA THR A 383 -7.66 5.44 -30.93
C THR A 383 -8.09 4.05 -31.39
N ALA A 384 -7.57 3.57 -32.53
CA ALA A 384 -7.85 2.21 -33.00
C ALA A 384 -7.27 1.13 -32.08
N ALA A 385 -6.11 1.36 -31.46
CA ALA A 385 -5.53 0.44 -30.50
C ALA A 385 -6.31 0.36 -29.20
N ILE A 386 -6.81 1.50 -28.71
CA ILE A 386 -7.62 1.60 -27.49
C ILE A 386 -8.99 0.94 -27.69
N GLU A 387 -9.64 1.13 -28.84
CA GLU A 387 -10.88 0.41 -29.14
C GLU A 387 -10.64 -1.10 -29.35
N ARG A 388 -9.45 -1.51 -29.85
CA ARG A 388 -9.06 -2.92 -29.88
C ARG A 388 -8.90 -3.49 -28.47
N LEU A 389 -8.30 -2.75 -27.54
CA LEU A 389 -8.21 -3.14 -26.13
C LEU A 389 -9.61 -3.40 -25.53
N ARG A 390 -10.51 -2.44 -25.69
CA ARG A 390 -11.89 -2.54 -25.22
C ARG A 390 -12.63 -3.76 -25.81
N THR A 391 -12.62 -3.89 -27.14
CA THR A 391 -13.35 -4.97 -27.83
C THR A 391 -12.78 -6.34 -27.49
N THR A 392 -11.46 -6.47 -27.34
CA THR A 392 -10.82 -7.73 -26.91
C THR A 392 -11.22 -8.08 -25.48
N MET A 393 -11.18 -7.11 -24.56
CA MET A 393 -11.54 -7.35 -23.15
C MET A 393 -13.01 -7.77 -23.01
N LEU A 394 -13.92 -7.04 -23.64
CA LEU A 394 -15.35 -7.37 -23.63
C LEU A 394 -15.64 -8.70 -24.32
N GLY A 395 -14.93 -9.01 -25.40
CA GLY A 395 -15.01 -10.30 -26.08
C GLY A 395 -14.64 -11.46 -25.17
N ASN A 396 -13.52 -11.36 -24.45
CA ASN A 396 -13.06 -12.39 -23.52
C ASN A 396 -14.06 -12.61 -22.36
N LEU A 397 -14.57 -11.53 -21.75
CA LEU A 397 -15.59 -11.62 -20.70
C LEU A 397 -16.94 -12.14 -21.20
N SER A 398 -17.27 -11.86 -22.46
CA SER A 398 -18.52 -12.33 -23.07
C SER A 398 -18.46 -13.80 -23.48
N ALA A 399 -17.25 -14.31 -23.80
CA ALA A 399 -17.02 -15.67 -24.22
C ALA A 399 -17.19 -16.71 -23.10
N VAL A 400 -17.03 -16.32 -21.83
CA VAL A 400 -17.37 -17.21 -20.72
C VAL A 400 -18.90 -17.30 -20.55
N PRO A 401 -19.46 -18.51 -20.32
CA PRO A 401 -20.90 -18.68 -20.14
C PRO A 401 -21.43 -17.77 -19.04
N GLY A 402 -22.55 -17.08 -19.29
CA GLY A 402 -23.15 -16.20 -18.29
C GLY A 402 -23.84 -17.00 -17.17
N ALA A 403 -23.28 -16.95 -15.97
CA ALA A 403 -23.83 -17.57 -14.76
C ALA A 403 -23.39 -16.77 -13.53
N TYR A 404 -23.94 -17.10 -12.36
CA TYR A 404 -23.46 -16.53 -11.08
C TYR A 404 -21.95 -16.67 -10.91
N SER A 405 -21.40 -17.82 -11.33
CA SER A 405 -19.98 -18.14 -11.30
C SER A 405 -19.10 -17.20 -12.13
N THR A 406 -19.70 -16.40 -13.02
CA THR A 406 -19.03 -15.59 -14.04
C THR A 406 -19.72 -14.22 -14.14
N SER A 407 -19.54 -13.42 -13.11
CA SER A 407 -20.07 -12.05 -13.05
C SER A 407 -18.98 -11.02 -13.36
N PHE A 408 -19.36 -9.86 -13.87
CA PHE A 408 -18.44 -8.74 -14.08
C PHE A 408 -19.14 -7.39 -14.09
N PHE A 409 -18.37 -6.36 -13.73
CA PHE A 409 -18.72 -4.96 -13.83
C PHE A 409 -17.62 -4.25 -14.62
N THR A 410 -17.95 -3.84 -15.84
CA THR A 410 -17.04 -3.03 -16.66
C THR A 410 -17.51 -1.59 -16.71
N TYR A 411 -16.56 -0.66 -16.75
CA TYR A 411 -16.82 0.78 -16.84
C TYR A 411 -15.85 1.44 -17.82
N ASN A 412 -16.18 2.65 -18.29
CA ASN A 412 -15.51 3.34 -19.39
C ASN A 412 -14.57 4.48 -18.95
N CYS A 413 -14.09 4.46 -17.71
CA CYS A 413 -13.21 5.49 -17.15
C CYS A 413 -11.75 5.18 -17.42
N ALA A 414 -10.96 6.19 -17.79
CA ALA A 414 -9.51 6.06 -18.02
C ALA A 414 -8.69 5.90 -16.73
N THR A 415 -8.98 4.89 -15.92
CA THR A 415 -8.37 4.66 -14.60
C THR A 415 -7.72 3.29 -14.51
N HIS A 416 -6.82 3.16 -13.55
CA HIS A 416 -6.21 1.89 -13.18
C HIS A 416 -6.14 1.83 -11.65
N CYS A 417 -6.79 0.84 -11.06
CA CYS A 417 -6.90 0.67 -9.61
C CYS A 417 -7.55 1.79 -8.83
N GLY A 418 -7.87 1.46 -7.58
CA GLY A 418 -8.46 2.39 -6.63
C GLY A 418 -9.93 2.64 -6.90
N GLN A 419 -10.69 1.63 -7.33
CA GLN A 419 -12.14 1.71 -7.43
C GLN A 419 -12.79 1.08 -6.20
N MET A 420 -12.20 0.04 -5.62
CA MET A 420 -12.82 -0.70 -4.51
C MET A 420 -12.10 -0.61 -3.17
N ALA A 421 -10.80 -0.89 -3.09
CA ALA A 421 -10.16 -1.21 -1.80
C ALA A 421 -9.91 0.00 -0.87
N HIS A 422 -9.49 1.14 -1.45
CA HIS A 422 -9.01 2.32 -0.71
C HIS A 422 -9.66 3.63 -1.19
N ASP A 423 -10.81 3.54 -1.86
CA ASP A 423 -11.46 4.67 -2.51
C ASP A 423 -12.99 4.49 -2.44
N ASP A 424 -13.72 5.60 -2.39
CA ASP A 424 -15.19 5.62 -2.35
C ASP A 424 -15.83 5.61 -3.75
N ARG A 425 -15.03 5.59 -4.82
CA ARG A 425 -15.49 5.46 -6.22
C ARG A 425 -16.39 4.26 -6.49
N TRP A 426 -16.26 3.14 -5.77
CA TRP A 426 -17.20 2.02 -5.90
C TRP A 426 -18.65 2.39 -5.58
N ALA A 427 -18.89 3.45 -4.79
CA ALA A 427 -20.23 3.97 -4.53
C ALA A 427 -20.73 4.91 -5.65
N VAL A 428 -19.82 5.46 -6.47
CA VAL A 428 -20.11 6.42 -7.55
C VAL A 428 -20.27 5.70 -8.89
N LEU A 429 -19.44 4.69 -9.17
CA LEU A 429 -19.53 3.88 -10.40
C LEU A 429 -20.86 3.13 -10.42
N GLN A 430 -21.70 3.40 -11.43
CA GLN A 430 -23.06 2.87 -11.51
C GLN A 430 -23.30 2.11 -12.81
N ASP A 431 -24.09 1.04 -12.71
CA ASP A 431 -24.74 0.40 -13.85
C ASP A 431 -26.27 0.35 -13.62
N GLY A 432 -26.96 1.23 -14.35
CA GLY A 432 -28.36 1.55 -14.11
C GLY A 432 -28.54 2.26 -12.77
N ALA A 433 -29.41 1.72 -11.93
CA ALA A 433 -29.76 2.32 -10.63
C ALA A 433 -28.87 1.89 -9.46
N LEU A 434 -27.92 0.97 -9.69
CA LEU A 434 -27.11 0.38 -8.62
C LEU A 434 -25.63 0.68 -8.82
N SER A 435 -24.95 1.01 -7.73
CA SER A 435 -23.50 1.22 -7.72
C SER A 435 -22.74 -0.11 -7.81
N LEU A 436 -21.46 -0.06 -8.17
CA LEU A 436 -20.54 -1.20 -8.10
C LEU A 436 -20.56 -1.82 -6.69
N ARG A 437 -20.54 -0.99 -5.65
CA ARG A 437 -20.69 -1.40 -4.24
C ARG A 437 -21.96 -2.23 -4.01
N ASP A 438 -23.10 -1.75 -4.51
CA ASP A 438 -24.38 -2.45 -4.32
C ASP A 438 -24.42 -3.76 -5.11
N ARG A 439 -23.93 -3.76 -6.36
CA ARG A 439 -23.85 -4.97 -7.20
C ARG A 439 -22.94 -6.03 -6.58
N LEU A 440 -21.78 -5.62 -6.10
CA LEU A 440 -20.84 -6.51 -5.42
C LEU A 440 -21.46 -7.08 -4.14
N GLY A 441 -22.13 -6.24 -3.34
CA GLY A 441 -22.90 -6.65 -2.17
C GLY A 441 -23.91 -7.75 -2.47
N ARG A 442 -24.75 -7.56 -3.48
CA ARG A 442 -25.77 -8.53 -3.88
C ARG A 442 -25.20 -9.81 -4.48
N TRP A 443 -24.08 -9.71 -5.21
CA TRP A 443 -23.40 -10.89 -5.73
C TRP A 443 -22.82 -11.75 -4.60
N ILE A 444 -22.11 -11.15 -3.64
CA ILE A 444 -21.50 -11.88 -2.52
C ILE A 444 -22.57 -12.44 -1.57
N LEU A 445 -23.55 -11.63 -1.18
CA LEU A 445 -24.49 -11.99 -0.11
C LEU A 445 -25.74 -12.73 -0.58
N SER A 446 -26.19 -12.48 -1.82
CA SER A 446 -27.47 -12.97 -2.32
C SER A 446 -27.36 -13.85 -3.56
N GLY A 447 -26.15 -14.05 -4.10
CA GLY A 447 -25.96 -14.85 -5.30
C GLY A 447 -26.49 -14.19 -6.59
N GLU A 448 -26.73 -12.87 -6.59
CA GLU A 448 -27.26 -12.16 -7.76
C GLU A 448 -26.17 -12.03 -8.83
N ALA A 449 -26.31 -12.80 -9.92
CA ALA A 449 -25.42 -12.71 -11.07
C ALA A 449 -25.52 -11.32 -11.72
N HIS A 450 -24.38 -10.78 -12.18
CA HIS A 450 -24.35 -9.48 -12.81
C HIS A 450 -23.32 -9.42 -13.96
N ARG A 451 -23.69 -8.78 -15.07
CA ARG A 451 -22.83 -8.57 -16.24
C ARG A 451 -23.08 -7.18 -16.81
N SER A 452 -22.29 -6.21 -16.39
CA SER A 452 -22.32 -4.85 -16.94
C SER A 452 -21.31 -4.72 -18.08
N VAL A 453 -21.78 -4.29 -19.25
CA VAL A 453 -20.96 -3.98 -20.43
C VAL A 453 -20.90 -2.46 -20.57
N ALA A 454 -19.72 -1.89 -20.35
CA ALA A 454 -19.51 -0.46 -20.46
C ALA A 454 -19.86 0.07 -21.87
N PRO A 455 -20.59 1.20 -21.96
CA PRO A 455 -20.92 1.81 -23.24
C PRO A 455 -19.66 2.24 -24.00
N ALA A 456 -19.84 2.50 -25.29
CA ALA A 456 -18.78 3.10 -26.09
C ALA A 456 -18.59 4.56 -25.72
N GLY A 457 -17.36 5.03 -25.85
CA GLY A 457 -17.00 6.39 -25.49
C GLY A 457 -16.07 6.37 -24.30
N TRP A 458 -14.83 6.74 -24.60
CA TRP A 458 -13.77 6.87 -23.63
C TRP A 458 -14.01 8.12 -22.78
N GLY A 459 -14.41 7.91 -21.53
CA GLY A 459 -14.57 9.01 -20.59
C GLY A 459 -13.20 9.42 -20.04
N PRO A 460 -12.80 10.70 -20.09
CA PRO A 460 -11.65 11.16 -19.32
C PRO A 460 -11.87 10.79 -17.85
N ALA A 461 -10.79 10.48 -17.13
CA ALA A 461 -10.84 10.14 -15.69
C ALA A 461 -11.56 11.22 -14.86
N GLU A 462 -11.65 12.43 -15.40
CA GLU A 462 -12.30 13.58 -14.80
C GLU A 462 -13.83 13.64 -14.94
N GLN A 463 -14.46 12.72 -15.69
CA GLN A 463 -15.92 12.66 -15.73
C GLN A 463 -16.49 12.48 -14.31
N PRO A 464 -17.60 13.14 -13.94
CA PRO A 464 -18.16 13.02 -12.59
C PRO A 464 -18.49 11.59 -12.17
N SER A 465 -18.84 10.71 -13.11
CA SER A 465 -19.06 9.28 -12.87
C SER A 465 -17.77 8.46 -12.69
N CYS A 466 -16.62 9.07 -12.97
CA CYS A 466 -15.28 8.48 -12.90
C CYS A 466 -14.42 9.07 -11.77
N LYS A 467 -14.83 10.19 -11.17
CA LYS A 467 -14.11 10.90 -10.11
C LYS A 467 -14.39 10.33 -8.73
#